data_AF-A0A7W1V921-F1
#
_entry.id   AF-A0A7W1V921-F1
#
_cell.length_a   1.000
_cell.length_b   1.000
_cell.length_c   1.000
_cell.angle_alpha   90.00
_cell.angle_beta   90.00
_cell.angle_gamma   90.00
#
_symmetry.space_group_name_H-M   'P 1'
#
loop_
_entity.id
_entity.type
_entity.pdbx_description
1 polymer ?
#
loop_
_entity_poly.entity_id
_entity_poly.type
_entity_poly.pdbx_seq_one_letter_code
_entity_poly.pdbx_strand_id
1 'polypeptide(L)'
;MKKFTISMSLALSVSLGLSAAACSSGTNTTTTNIASANKPAAHTSAANTVAVTNSAETKPADETPASVKAVFPDAQSFTKQHKDIPKDAIADIEKDSGAKVPDTDHHSYLAFSTTGGARKQIGAATVVTAGGKEMVVVYDNKNGSPIIKEVRADGVPAPFLAQFAGKSHDDKFTFGSTIKANGVDEAAAKAITSAITVDVMTMQALYGAAHSH
;
A
#
# COMPACT_ATOMS: atom_id res chain seq x y z
N MET A 1 6.15 -2.53 52.78
CA MET A 1 6.01 -3.96 53.18
C MET A 1 5.68 -4.75 51.92
N LYS A 2 6.59 -5.66 51.53
CA LYS A 2 6.49 -6.54 50.35
C LYS A 2 5.45 -7.63 50.60
N LYS A 3 4.62 -7.96 49.61
CA LYS A 3 3.95 -9.28 49.53
C LYS A 3 4.13 -9.86 48.13
N PHE A 4 4.85 -10.99 48.12
CA PHE A 4 5.01 -11.94 47.03
C PHE A 4 3.69 -12.65 46.74
N THR A 5 3.42 -13.00 45.50
CA THR A 5 2.72 -14.24 45.14
C THR A 5 3.25 -14.73 43.79
N ILE A 6 3.92 -15.88 43.85
CA ILE A 6 4.32 -16.71 42.73
C ILE A 6 3.17 -17.72 42.52
N SER A 7 2.78 -17.97 41.28
CA SER A 7 2.20 -19.27 40.94
C SER A 7 2.58 -19.68 39.52
N MET A 8 3.15 -20.87 39.50
CA MET A 8 3.77 -21.65 38.44
C MET A 8 2.72 -22.53 37.76
N SER A 9 2.77 -22.69 36.43
CA SER A 9 2.29 -23.91 35.75
C SER A 9 2.89 -24.03 34.35
N LEU A 10 3.30 -25.27 34.09
CA LEU A 10 4.10 -25.83 33.03
C LEU A 10 3.17 -26.42 31.95
N ALA A 11 3.47 -26.29 30.66
CA ALA A 11 3.01 -27.26 29.66
C ALA A 11 3.93 -27.29 28.43
N LEU A 12 4.37 -28.51 28.15
CA LEU A 12 5.33 -28.98 27.16
C LEU A 12 4.57 -29.56 25.96
N SER A 13 4.97 -29.26 24.72
CA SER A 13 4.73 -30.19 23.60
C SER A 13 5.75 -30.01 22.47
N VAL A 14 6.49 -31.09 22.25
CA VAL A 14 7.42 -31.35 21.16
C VAL A 14 6.65 -32.07 20.05
N SER A 15 6.88 -31.70 18.79
CA SER A 15 6.59 -32.58 17.64
C SER A 15 7.61 -32.36 16.52
N LEU A 16 8.44 -33.38 16.31
CA LEU A 16 9.28 -33.61 15.14
C LEU A 16 8.43 -34.05 13.94
N GLY A 17 8.90 -33.75 12.73
CA GLY A 17 8.45 -34.40 11.50
C GLY A 17 9.29 -34.03 10.28
N LEU A 18 10.33 -34.81 9.99
CA LEU A 18 11.04 -34.87 8.71
C LEU A 18 10.19 -35.61 7.67
N SER A 19 10.28 -35.22 6.39
CA SER A 19 10.24 -36.14 5.24
C SER A 19 10.84 -35.49 3.99
N ALA A 20 11.63 -36.28 3.28
CA ALA A 20 12.47 -35.92 2.13
C ALA A 20 11.99 -36.61 0.83
N ALA A 21 12.70 -36.30 -0.27
CA ALA A 21 12.79 -37.01 -1.56
C ALA A 21 11.66 -36.69 -2.57
N ALA A 22 11.85 -36.68 -3.90
CA ALA A 22 12.93 -37.18 -4.76
C ALA A 22 12.92 -36.48 -6.14
N CYS A 23 14.07 -36.48 -6.81
CA CYS A 23 14.27 -36.20 -8.24
C CYS A 23 13.72 -37.33 -9.13
N SER A 24 13.45 -37.07 -10.41
CA SER A 24 14.20 -37.71 -11.53
C SER A 24 13.54 -37.51 -12.90
N SER A 25 14.43 -37.21 -13.85
CA SER A 25 14.37 -37.13 -15.30
C SER A 25 13.59 -38.21 -16.05
N GLY A 26 13.08 -37.84 -17.21
CA GLY A 26 12.75 -38.75 -18.32
C GLY A 26 13.29 -38.20 -19.63
N THR A 27 14.38 -38.79 -20.13
CA THR A 27 14.88 -38.65 -21.50
C THR A 27 14.39 -39.85 -22.28
N ASN A 28 13.93 -39.66 -23.53
CA ASN A 28 14.12 -40.66 -24.58
C ASN A 28 14.11 -40.01 -25.97
N THR A 29 15.18 -40.31 -26.68
CA THR A 29 15.58 -39.87 -28.02
C THR A 29 15.02 -40.84 -29.08
N THR A 30 15.11 -40.43 -30.36
CA THR A 30 15.33 -41.24 -31.59
C THR A 30 14.16 -41.21 -32.59
N THR A 31 14.29 -41.14 -33.93
CA THR A 31 15.22 -40.55 -34.93
C THR A 31 14.58 -40.88 -36.30
N THR A 32 14.69 -39.95 -37.27
CA THR A 32 14.55 -40.06 -38.74
C THR A 32 13.28 -40.64 -39.40
N ASN A 33 12.73 -39.84 -40.33
CA ASN A 33 12.61 -40.26 -41.73
C ASN A 33 12.80 -39.04 -42.65
N ILE A 34 13.66 -39.19 -43.66
CA ILE A 34 13.86 -38.24 -44.77
C ILE A 34 13.03 -38.75 -45.95
N ALA A 35 12.24 -37.87 -46.56
CA ALA A 35 11.88 -37.97 -47.98
C ALA A 35 11.55 -36.56 -48.51
N SER A 36 12.38 -36.08 -49.45
CA SER A 36 12.16 -34.86 -50.23
C SER A 36 11.12 -35.10 -51.34
N ALA A 37 10.21 -34.14 -51.54
CA ALA A 37 9.64 -33.84 -52.85
C ALA A 37 9.13 -32.39 -52.91
N ASN A 38 9.40 -31.76 -54.04
CA ASN A 38 9.31 -30.34 -54.37
C ASN A 38 7.89 -29.92 -54.81
N LYS A 39 7.42 -28.72 -54.42
CA LYS A 39 6.63 -27.71 -55.17
C LYS A 39 5.69 -26.89 -54.25
N PRO A 40 5.61 -25.55 -54.40
CA PRO A 40 4.81 -24.70 -53.52
C PRO A 40 3.33 -24.72 -53.95
N ALA A 41 2.44 -24.94 -53.00
CA ALA A 41 1.01 -24.76 -53.16
C ALA A 41 0.51 -23.86 -52.02
N ALA A 42 0.07 -22.66 -52.38
CA ALA A 42 -0.66 -21.77 -51.51
C ALA A 42 -2.03 -22.40 -51.20
N HIS A 43 -2.26 -22.80 -49.96
CA HIS A 43 -3.59 -22.97 -49.40
C HIS A 43 -3.59 -22.58 -47.92
N THR A 44 -4.51 -21.68 -47.62
CA THR A 44 -5.00 -21.26 -46.31
C THR A 44 -5.30 -22.46 -45.40
N SER A 45 -4.70 -22.46 -44.21
CA SER A 45 -5.19 -23.20 -43.06
C SER A 45 -5.23 -22.27 -41.86
N ALA A 46 -6.43 -22.08 -41.33
CA ALA A 46 -6.63 -21.64 -39.97
C ALA A 46 -5.95 -22.63 -39.02
N ALA A 47 -5.15 -22.11 -38.09
CA ALA A 47 -4.77 -22.81 -36.88
C ALA A 47 -4.60 -21.78 -35.75
N ASN A 48 -5.58 -21.82 -34.87
CA ASN A 48 -5.63 -21.30 -33.50
C ASN A 48 -4.25 -21.17 -32.85
N THR A 49 -3.73 -19.94 -32.77
CA THR A 49 -2.74 -19.59 -31.77
C THR A 49 -3.44 -18.68 -30.79
N VAL A 50 -3.76 -19.24 -29.62
CA VAL A 50 -4.12 -18.48 -28.42
C VAL A 50 -2.85 -17.73 -27.99
N ALA A 51 -2.57 -16.63 -28.68
CA ALA A 51 -1.73 -15.59 -28.13
C ALA A 51 -2.66 -14.74 -27.28
N VAL A 52 -2.54 -14.92 -25.96
CA VAL A 52 -3.14 -14.09 -24.94
C VAL A 52 -2.78 -12.64 -25.25
N THR A 53 -3.63 -11.98 -26.03
CA THR A 53 -3.79 -10.55 -25.94
C THR A 53 -4.32 -10.34 -24.54
N ASN A 54 -3.43 -10.02 -23.60
CA ASN A 54 -3.80 -9.16 -22.50
C ASN A 54 -4.26 -7.85 -23.16
N SER A 55 -5.50 -7.85 -23.64
CA SER A 55 -6.34 -6.67 -23.64
C SER A 55 -6.45 -6.30 -22.17
N ALA A 56 -5.41 -5.64 -21.66
CA ALA A 56 -5.55 -4.76 -20.53
C ALA A 56 -6.70 -3.85 -20.94
N GLU A 57 -7.84 -4.03 -20.26
CA GLU A 57 -8.96 -3.13 -20.39
C GLU A 57 -8.40 -1.72 -20.40
N THR A 58 -8.61 -1.00 -21.50
CA THR A 58 -8.46 0.44 -21.48
C THR A 58 -9.55 0.94 -20.57
N LYS A 59 -9.29 0.95 -19.26
CA LYS A 59 -10.26 1.37 -18.26
C LYS A 59 -10.48 2.88 -18.46
N PRO A 60 -11.73 3.32 -18.63
CA PRO A 60 -12.05 4.69 -19.01
C PRO A 60 -11.70 5.64 -17.87
N ALA A 61 -11.26 6.85 -18.21
CA ALA A 61 -11.20 8.06 -17.38
C ALA A 61 -10.82 7.83 -15.90
N ASP A 62 -9.51 7.81 -15.61
CA ASP A 62 -8.89 8.32 -14.38
C ASP A 62 -9.81 8.32 -13.14
N GLU A 63 -10.05 7.13 -12.55
CA GLU A 63 -10.84 6.83 -11.33
C GLU A 63 -10.31 7.52 -10.05
N THR A 64 -9.34 8.42 -10.20
CA THR A 64 -8.80 9.21 -9.10
C THR A 64 -9.88 10.15 -8.56
N PRO A 65 -10.14 10.16 -7.23
CA PRO A 65 -11.11 11.06 -6.62
C PRO A 65 -10.81 12.54 -6.92
N ALA A 66 -11.86 13.35 -7.07
CA ALA A 66 -11.69 14.79 -7.32
C ALA A 66 -10.90 15.50 -6.21
N SER A 67 -11.08 15.04 -4.97
CA SER A 67 -10.33 15.50 -3.79
C SER A 67 -8.81 15.26 -3.94
N VAL A 68 -8.41 14.13 -4.52
CA VAL A 68 -7.02 13.81 -4.84
C VAL A 68 -6.49 14.64 -6.03
N LYS A 69 -7.30 14.89 -7.05
CA LYS A 69 -6.88 15.76 -8.18
C LYS A 69 -6.62 17.20 -7.69
N ALA A 70 -7.42 17.68 -6.75
CA ALA A 70 -7.32 19.05 -6.22
C ALA A 70 -6.05 19.33 -5.41
N VAL A 71 -5.40 18.30 -4.85
CA VAL A 71 -4.11 18.45 -4.15
C VAL A 71 -2.90 18.41 -5.09
N PHE A 72 -3.07 17.97 -6.34
CA PHE A 72 -2.00 17.91 -7.33
C PHE A 72 -2.38 18.64 -8.63
N PRO A 73 -2.45 19.99 -8.63
CA PRO A 73 -2.82 20.76 -9.81
C PRO A 73 -1.84 20.59 -10.98
N ASP A 74 -0.57 20.28 -10.69
CA ASP A 74 0.48 20.09 -11.71
C ASP A 74 0.60 18.63 -12.21
N ALA A 75 -0.26 17.73 -11.71
CA ALA A 75 -0.32 16.35 -12.17
C ALA A 75 -0.99 16.29 -13.55
N GLN A 76 -0.36 15.54 -14.45
CA GLN A 76 -0.88 15.26 -15.78
C GLN A 76 -1.42 13.84 -15.90
N SER A 77 -1.04 12.95 -14.98
CA SER A 77 -1.61 11.62 -14.85
C SER A 77 -1.54 11.13 -13.41
N PHE A 78 -2.44 10.22 -13.08
CA PHE A 78 -2.47 9.53 -11.79
C PHE A 78 -2.36 8.02 -12.00
N THR A 79 -1.89 7.32 -10.98
CA THR A 79 -1.92 5.86 -10.91
C THR A 79 -2.43 5.46 -9.54
N LYS A 80 -3.61 4.83 -9.50
CA LYS A 80 -4.09 4.18 -8.27
C LYS A 80 -3.29 2.90 -8.06
N GLN A 81 -2.61 2.81 -6.93
CA GLN A 81 -2.01 1.59 -6.43
C GLN A 81 -2.91 0.99 -5.37
N HIS A 82 -3.04 -0.33 -5.42
CA HIS A 82 -3.69 -1.13 -4.40
C HIS A 82 -2.65 -2.13 -3.90
N LYS A 83 -2.56 -2.25 -2.57
CA LYS A 83 -1.68 -3.20 -1.90
C LYS A 83 -2.42 -3.83 -0.74
N ASP A 84 -2.38 -5.16 -0.67
CA ASP A 84 -2.79 -5.86 0.53
C ASP A 84 -1.83 -5.56 1.68
N ILE A 85 -2.38 -5.33 2.87
CA ILE A 85 -1.61 -5.15 4.10
C ILE A 85 -1.35 -6.53 4.68
N PRO A 86 -0.08 -6.97 4.81
CA PRO A 86 0.26 -8.24 5.44
C PRO A 86 -0.28 -8.33 6.88
N LYS A 87 -0.68 -9.53 7.32
CA LYS A 87 -1.30 -9.71 8.65
C LYS A 87 -0.38 -9.35 9.82
N ASP A 88 0.91 -9.62 9.67
CA ASP A 88 1.97 -9.19 10.59
C ASP A 88 2.07 -7.67 10.64
N ALA A 89 2.07 -7.00 9.49
CA ALA A 89 2.05 -5.53 9.42
C ALA A 89 0.78 -4.95 10.08
N ILE A 90 -0.41 -5.55 9.86
CA ILE A 90 -1.64 -5.12 10.54
C ILE A 90 -1.46 -5.21 12.07
N ALA A 91 -0.95 -6.34 12.58
CA ALA A 91 -0.76 -6.52 14.01
C ALA A 91 0.21 -5.48 14.61
N ASP A 92 1.31 -5.18 13.91
CA ASP A 92 2.29 -4.18 14.33
C ASP A 92 1.70 -2.76 14.28
N ILE A 93 0.97 -2.40 13.22
CA ILE A 93 0.30 -1.11 13.09
C ILE A 93 -0.74 -0.93 14.20
N GLU A 94 -1.56 -1.95 14.50
CA GLU A 94 -2.56 -1.85 15.56
C GLU A 94 -1.93 -1.70 16.94
N LYS A 95 -0.82 -2.40 17.18
CA LYS A 95 -0.03 -2.32 18.41
C LYS A 95 0.57 -0.92 18.59
N ASP A 96 1.17 -0.35 17.54
CA ASP A 96 1.93 0.88 17.65
C ASP A 96 1.05 2.14 17.54
N SER A 97 -0.03 2.09 16.76
CA SER A 97 -1.01 3.18 16.65
C SER A 97 -2.02 3.19 17.81
N GLY A 98 -2.25 2.02 18.43
CA GLY A 98 -3.33 1.83 19.41
C GLY A 98 -4.74 1.88 18.80
N ALA A 99 -4.86 1.82 17.48
CA ALA A 99 -6.12 1.88 16.74
C ALA A 99 -6.24 0.69 15.78
N LYS A 100 -7.48 0.35 15.39
CA LYS A 100 -7.75 -0.73 14.44
C LYS A 100 -7.48 -0.27 13.01
N VAL A 101 -6.85 -1.13 12.21
CA VAL A 101 -6.75 -0.92 10.76
C VAL A 101 -8.15 -1.16 10.17
N PRO A 102 -8.73 -0.21 9.43
CA PRO A 102 -10.12 -0.31 8.99
C PRO A 102 -10.33 -1.36 7.90
N ASP A 103 -9.35 -1.53 7.01
CA ASP A 103 -9.41 -2.40 5.84
C ASP A 103 -8.11 -3.20 5.70
N THR A 104 -8.18 -4.35 5.02
CA THR A 104 -6.99 -5.20 4.78
C THR A 104 -6.19 -4.81 3.56
N ASP A 105 -6.68 -3.84 2.78
CA ASP A 105 -5.98 -3.28 1.65
C ASP A 105 -5.83 -1.77 1.77
N HIS A 106 -4.79 -1.25 1.11
CA HIS A 106 -4.45 0.15 1.11
C HIS A 106 -4.44 0.70 -0.30
N HIS A 107 -5.02 1.89 -0.47
CA HIS A 107 -5.06 2.59 -1.74
C HIS A 107 -4.24 3.88 -1.66
N SER A 108 -3.26 3.99 -2.56
CA SER A 108 -2.49 5.22 -2.77
C SER A 108 -2.61 5.69 -4.22
N TYR A 109 -2.69 7.00 -4.40
CA TYR A 109 -2.77 7.65 -5.70
C TYR A 109 -1.45 8.35 -5.97
N LEU A 110 -0.69 7.84 -6.92
CA LEU A 110 0.59 8.41 -7.32
C LEU A 110 0.35 9.47 -8.40
N ALA A 111 0.81 10.70 -8.14
CA ALA A 111 0.67 11.82 -9.05
C ALA A 111 1.95 12.00 -9.89
N PHE A 112 1.80 12.17 -11.20
CA PHE A 112 2.93 12.33 -12.13
C PHE A 112 2.79 13.58 -12.97
N SER A 113 3.90 14.28 -13.18
CA SER A 113 4.04 15.38 -14.12
C SER A 113 5.05 15.01 -15.20
N THR A 114 4.83 15.45 -16.44
CA THR A 114 5.80 15.39 -17.54
C THR A 114 6.41 16.76 -17.86
N THR A 115 6.16 17.75 -16.99
CA THR A 115 6.80 19.07 -17.08
C THR A 115 8.32 18.90 -17.08
N GLY A 116 8.98 19.30 -18.16
CA GLY A 116 10.42 19.06 -18.37
C GLY A 116 10.77 17.82 -19.20
N GLY A 117 9.78 17.19 -19.84
CA GLY A 117 9.97 16.16 -20.88
C GLY A 117 9.98 14.71 -20.37
N ALA A 118 10.38 14.46 -19.13
CA ALA A 118 10.33 13.12 -18.53
C ALA A 118 9.19 13.00 -17.50
N ARG A 119 8.52 11.85 -17.46
CA ARG A 119 7.51 11.54 -16.44
C ARG A 119 8.18 11.41 -15.07
N LYS A 120 7.87 12.34 -14.16
CA LYS A 120 8.35 12.37 -12.78
C LYS A 120 7.17 12.25 -11.82
N GLN A 121 7.32 11.41 -10.79
CA GLN A 121 6.37 11.40 -9.68
C GLN A 121 6.53 12.69 -8.86
N ILE A 122 5.43 13.39 -8.62
CA ILE A 122 5.39 14.67 -7.89
C ILE A 122 4.78 14.55 -6.49
N GLY A 123 4.24 13.37 -6.15
CA GLY A 123 3.76 13.03 -4.81
C GLY A 123 2.92 11.76 -4.80
N ALA A 124 2.41 11.42 -3.61
CA ALA A 124 1.42 10.39 -3.41
C ALA A 124 0.31 10.92 -2.50
N ALA A 125 -0.91 10.43 -2.63
CA ALA A 125 -1.98 10.73 -1.68
C ALA A 125 -2.79 9.49 -1.33
N THR A 126 -3.34 9.47 -0.12
CA THR A 126 -4.29 8.48 0.35
C THR A 126 -5.61 9.18 0.71
N VAL A 127 -6.69 8.41 0.74
CA VAL A 127 -8.00 8.90 1.17
C VAL A 127 -8.38 8.15 2.44
N VAL A 128 -8.61 8.89 3.52
CA VAL A 128 -8.89 8.35 4.85
C VAL A 128 -10.23 8.90 5.32
N THR A 129 -11.09 8.03 5.86
CA THR A 129 -12.38 8.45 6.43
C THR A 129 -12.37 8.33 7.95
N ALA A 130 -12.65 9.42 8.65
CA ALA A 130 -12.73 9.44 10.11
C ALA A 130 -13.70 10.51 10.61
N GLY A 131 -14.44 10.21 11.68
CA GLY A 131 -15.40 11.18 12.26
C GLY A 131 -16.49 11.63 11.27
N GLY A 132 -16.86 10.77 10.30
CA GLY A 132 -17.81 11.10 9.24
C GLY A 132 -17.27 12.05 8.17
N LYS A 133 -15.95 12.25 8.10
CA LYS A 133 -15.28 13.13 7.13
C LYS A 133 -14.27 12.34 6.30
N GLU A 134 -14.27 12.60 5.01
CA GLU A 134 -13.21 12.16 4.09
C GLU A 134 -12.05 13.16 4.13
N MET A 135 -10.83 12.65 4.13
CA MET A 135 -9.60 13.42 4.19
C MET A 135 -8.61 12.88 3.18
N VAL A 136 -7.91 13.78 2.50
CA VAL A 136 -6.78 13.45 1.63
C VAL A 136 -5.49 13.72 2.38
N VAL A 137 -4.70 12.68 2.61
CA VAL A 137 -3.35 12.80 3.19
C VAL A 137 -2.36 12.78 2.05
N VAL A 138 -1.60 13.86 1.90
CA VAL A 138 -0.60 14.02 0.83
C VAL A 138 0.77 13.69 1.40
N TYR A 139 1.52 12.88 0.68
CA TYR A 139 2.86 12.43 1.05
C TYR A 139 3.91 12.91 0.06
N ASP A 140 5.04 13.34 0.62
CA ASP A 140 6.33 13.40 -0.06
C ASP A 140 7.20 12.21 0.37
N ASN A 141 8.24 11.93 -0.40
CA ASN A 141 9.26 10.94 -0.02
C ASN A 141 10.51 11.66 0.46
N LYS A 142 10.96 11.36 1.68
CA LYS A 142 12.22 11.82 2.22
C LYS A 142 13.08 10.61 2.57
N ASN A 143 14.18 10.44 1.83
CA ASN A 143 15.16 9.37 2.05
C ASN A 143 14.55 7.95 2.05
N GLY A 144 13.53 7.72 1.22
CA GLY A 144 12.86 6.42 1.14
C GLY A 144 11.69 6.26 2.12
N SER A 145 11.41 7.24 2.99
CA SER A 145 10.27 7.20 3.91
C SER A 145 9.17 8.20 3.50
N PRO A 146 7.88 7.81 3.58
CA PRO A 146 6.76 8.71 3.40
C PRO A 146 6.68 9.72 4.55
N ILE A 147 6.52 11.00 4.19
CA ILE A 147 6.30 12.10 5.14
C ILE A 147 5.07 12.86 4.70
N ILE A 148 4.20 13.21 5.64
CA ILE A 148 3.01 14.01 5.36
C ILE A 148 3.45 15.39 4.89
N LYS A 149 3.10 15.73 3.65
CA LYS A 149 3.27 17.07 3.10
C LYS A 149 2.15 18.00 3.57
N GLU A 150 0.91 17.56 3.41
CA GLU A 150 -0.29 18.27 3.85
C GLU A 150 -1.46 17.29 4.05
N VAL A 151 -2.48 17.74 4.78
CA VAL A 151 -3.75 17.03 4.91
C VAL A 151 -4.87 17.99 4.52
N ARG A 152 -5.80 17.54 3.69
CA ARG A 152 -6.98 18.32 3.30
C ARG A 152 -8.26 17.57 3.64
N ALA A 153 -9.23 18.27 4.20
CA ALA A 153 -10.53 17.72 4.52
C ALA A 153 -11.59 18.82 4.57
N ASP A 154 -12.75 18.58 3.99
CA ASP A 154 -13.84 19.55 3.98
C ASP A 154 -14.47 19.68 5.37
N GLY A 155 -14.67 20.93 5.80
CA GLY A 155 -15.24 21.23 7.11
C GLY A 155 -14.38 20.77 8.30
N VAL A 156 -13.06 20.64 8.11
CA VAL A 156 -12.07 20.52 9.19
C VAL A 156 -11.21 21.79 9.20
N PRO A 157 -11.02 22.47 10.34
CA PRO A 157 -10.19 23.66 10.44
C PRO A 157 -8.75 23.41 9.96
N ALA A 158 -8.24 24.28 9.08
CA ALA A 158 -6.86 24.22 8.61
C ALA A 158 -5.81 24.22 9.75
N PRO A 159 -5.98 24.98 10.86
CA PRO A 159 -5.04 24.92 12.00
C PRO A 159 -4.98 23.56 12.69
N PHE A 160 -6.04 22.76 12.61
CA PHE A 160 -6.02 21.39 13.09
C PHE A 160 -5.19 20.51 12.16
N LEU A 161 -5.49 20.55 10.86
CA LEU A 161 -4.84 19.74 9.82
C LEU A 161 -3.34 20.06 9.66
N ALA A 162 -2.95 21.32 9.83
CA ALA A 162 -1.56 21.76 9.69
C ALA A 162 -0.61 21.09 10.72
N GLN A 163 -1.13 20.56 11.83
CA GLN A 163 -0.32 19.86 12.83
C GLN A 163 0.25 18.52 12.34
N PHE A 164 -0.30 17.97 11.26
CA PHE A 164 0.15 16.71 10.68
C PHE A 164 1.30 16.89 9.67
N ALA A 165 1.42 18.08 9.08
CA ALA A 165 2.44 18.36 8.08
C ALA A 165 3.86 18.21 8.66
N GLY A 166 4.73 17.59 7.88
CA GLY A 166 6.12 17.30 8.23
C GLY A 166 6.32 16.04 9.09
N LYS A 167 5.25 15.37 9.54
CA LYS A 167 5.35 14.16 10.37
C LYS A 167 5.56 12.89 9.53
N SER A 168 6.36 11.97 10.05
CA SER A 168 6.54 10.59 9.55
C SER A 168 6.02 9.56 10.57
N HIS A 169 6.20 8.27 10.28
CA HIS A 169 5.86 7.19 11.21
C HIS A 169 6.69 7.19 12.51
N ASP A 170 7.83 7.88 12.53
CA ASP A 170 8.68 8.03 13.73
C ASP A 170 8.16 9.13 14.68
N ASP A 171 7.26 9.98 14.20
CA ASP A 171 6.71 11.10 14.96
C ASP A 171 5.55 10.68 15.87
N LYS A 172 5.40 11.40 16.97
CA LYS A 172 4.25 11.22 17.86
C LYS A 172 3.01 11.92 17.33
N PHE A 173 1.92 11.15 17.24
CA PHE A 173 0.56 11.62 16.91
C PHE A 173 -0.39 11.61 18.13
N THR A 174 0.12 11.70 19.36
CA THR A 174 -0.73 11.62 20.55
C THR A 174 -1.67 12.83 20.68
N PHE A 175 -2.97 12.59 20.49
CA PHE A 175 -4.02 13.59 20.74
C PHE A 175 -3.98 14.08 22.20
N GLY A 176 -4.20 15.38 22.40
CA GLY A 176 -4.11 16.04 23.69
C GLY A 176 -2.68 16.40 24.12
N SER A 177 -1.65 15.85 23.45
CA SER A 177 -0.25 16.19 23.68
C SER A 177 0.36 16.88 22.47
N THR A 178 0.69 16.14 21.41
CA THR A 178 1.32 16.66 20.20
C THR A 178 0.31 17.16 19.17
N ILE A 179 -0.91 16.63 19.19
CA ILE A 179 -2.03 17.09 18.37
C ILE A 179 -3.12 17.66 19.28
N LYS A 180 -3.54 18.89 19.03
CA LYS A 180 -4.63 19.59 19.73
C LYS A 180 -5.84 19.70 18.82
N ALA A 181 -7.05 19.82 19.38
CA ALA A 181 -8.28 19.82 18.57
C ALA A 181 -8.44 21.05 17.65
N ASN A 182 -7.88 22.21 18.03
CA ASN A 182 -7.84 23.43 17.21
C ASN A 182 -9.16 23.78 16.49
N GLY A 183 -10.28 23.72 17.22
CA GLY A 183 -11.61 24.06 16.70
C GLY A 183 -12.40 22.87 16.12
N VAL A 184 -11.84 21.66 16.13
CA VAL A 184 -12.58 20.41 15.90
C VAL A 184 -13.17 19.93 17.23
N ASP A 185 -14.31 19.25 17.18
CA ASP A 185 -14.82 18.47 18.31
C ASP A 185 -13.77 17.45 18.80
N GLU A 186 -13.64 17.24 20.11
CA GLU A 186 -12.56 16.39 20.64
C GLU A 186 -12.67 14.93 20.18
N ALA A 187 -13.87 14.37 20.08
CA ALA A 187 -14.06 13.00 19.64
C ALA A 187 -13.71 12.86 18.15
N ALA A 188 -14.14 13.82 17.33
CA ALA A 188 -13.77 13.87 15.92
C ALA A 188 -12.25 14.08 15.73
N ALA A 189 -11.64 14.99 16.49
CA ALA A 189 -10.20 15.26 16.44
C ALA A 189 -9.38 14.03 16.82
N LYS A 190 -9.79 13.31 17.86
CA LYS A 190 -9.17 12.05 18.28
C LYS A 190 -9.31 10.98 17.19
N ALA A 191 -10.50 10.80 16.61
CA ALA A 191 -10.75 9.84 15.55
C ALA A 191 -9.89 10.13 14.30
N ILE A 192 -9.84 11.40 13.87
CA ILE A 192 -9.00 11.84 12.75
C ILE A 192 -7.52 11.57 13.03
N THR A 193 -7.05 11.94 14.22
CA THR A 193 -5.65 11.72 14.62
C THR A 193 -5.29 10.25 14.57
N SER A 194 -6.14 9.36 15.11
CA SER A 194 -5.93 7.91 15.06
C SER A 194 -5.91 7.39 13.62
N ALA A 195 -6.85 7.82 12.78
CA ALA A 195 -6.92 7.35 11.40
C ALA A 195 -5.70 7.79 10.56
N ILE A 196 -5.22 9.02 10.74
CA ILE A 196 -3.99 9.50 10.10
C ILE A 196 -2.78 8.72 10.62
N THR A 197 -2.72 8.41 11.92
CA THR A 197 -1.62 7.61 12.50
C THR A 197 -1.56 6.22 11.85
N VAL A 198 -2.71 5.55 11.74
CA VAL A 198 -2.82 4.25 11.06
C VAL A 198 -2.38 4.36 9.61
N ASP A 199 -2.86 5.36 8.87
CA ASP A 199 -2.50 5.55 7.45
C ASP A 199 -0.99 5.79 7.26
N VAL A 200 -0.36 6.61 8.11
CA VAL A 200 1.09 6.86 8.07
C VAL A 200 1.89 5.58 8.33
N MET A 201 1.47 4.79 9.31
CA MET A 201 2.14 3.53 9.64
C MET A 201 1.97 2.49 8.53
N THR A 202 0.77 2.40 7.94
CA THR A 202 0.51 1.57 6.75
C THR A 202 1.36 2.02 5.57
N MET A 203 1.46 3.33 5.32
CA MET A 203 2.29 3.88 4.26
C MET A 203 3.76 3.54 4.45
N GLN A 204 4.29 3.63 5.67
CA GLN A 204 5.65 3.21 5.97
C GLN A 204 5.84 1.71 5.76
N ALA A 205 4.92 0.86 6.24
CA ALA A 205 5.03 -0.59 6.10
C ALA A 205 5.04 -1.04 4.62
N LEU A 206 4.26 -0.37 3.77
CA LEU A 206 4.07 -0.76 2.37
C LEU A 206 5.01 -0.08 1.37
N TYR A 207 5.48 1.12 1.68
CA TYR A 207 6.21 1.98 0.74
C TYR A 207 7.50 2.58 1.32
N GLY A 208 7.68 2.52 2.64
CA GLY A 208 8.90 2.96 3.29
C GLY A 208 10.06 2.02 3.00
N ALA A 209 11.27 2.56 3.00
CA ALA A 209 12.47 1.75 3.04
C ALA A 209 12.47 0.88 4.30
N ALA A 210 13.01 -0.34 4.19
CA ALA A 210 13.24 -1.18 5.35
C ALA A 210 14.13 -0.42 6.34
N HIS A 211 13.73 -0.37 7.61
CA HIS A 211 14.59 0.14 8.66
C HIS A 211 15.80 -0.78 8.74
N SER A 212 16.98 -0.28 8.37
CA SER A 212 18.22 -0.90 8.77
C SER A 212 18.34 -0.72 10.29
N HIS A 213 17.91 -1.74 11.03
CA HIS A 213 18.13 -1.87 12.47
C HIS A 213 19.60 -2.07 12.80
#